data_AF-A0A955Z6C5-F1
#
_entry.id   AF-A0A955Z6C5-F1
#
_cell.length_a   1.000
_cell.length_b   1.000
_cell.length_c   1.000
_cell.angle_alpha   90.00
_cell.angle_beta   90.00
_cell.angle_gamma   90.00
#
_symmetry.space_group_name_H-M   'P 1'
#
loop_
_entity.id
_entity.type
_entity.pdbx_description
1 polymer ?
#
loop_
_entity_poly.entity_id
_entity_poly.type
_entity_poly.pdbx_seq_one_letter_code
_entity_poly.pdbx_strand_id
1 'polypeptide(L)'
;MSTATRDTVDLEREDDSVDPELLELPDPPKRDRTVAVGMLVVTALASLAMVAALASDARYALSTPEAKELGDLSTAPPAAFAENAFVRGHGLLGAAGAIRYERPLMPGSFRLMPVAGHPNVWVEVRVPSGGENMRYVPPTTFSGRLMRLDGGGPKHRGLASALRGTTRETVPEGAWLLVDGEAPANARWAVLLIGMFLGFAAWSAWAAAKLLRRVPTKD
;
A
#
# COMPACT_ATOMS: atom_id res chain seq x y z
N MET A 1 -65.35 53.36 19.11
CA MET A 1 -64.87 53.10 17.73
C MET A 1 -63.40 53.42 17.71
N SER A 2 -62.57 52.38 17.82
CA SER A 2 -61.11 52.46 17.87
C SER A 2 -60.60 52.10 16.48
N THR A 3 -59.98 53.05 15.80
CA THR A 3 -59.28 52.80 14.53
C THR A 3 -57.81 52.73 14.88
N ALA A 4 -57.32 51.51 15.07
CA ALA A 4 -55.91 51.22 15.29
C ALA A 4 -55.14 51.57 14.00
N THR A 5 -54.34 52.63 14.06
CA THR A 5 -53.25 52.88 13.13
C THR A 5 -52.26 51.72 13.31
N ARG A 6 -52.28 50.78 12.37
CA ARG A 6 -51.23 49.77 12.22
C ARG A 6 -49.96 50.51 11.85
N ASP A 7 -49.06 50.68 12.81
CA ASP A 7 -47.64 50.90 12.55
C ASP A 7 -47.16 49.70 11.74
N THR A 8 -47.15 49.89 10.43
CA THR A 8 -46.37 49.08 9.51
C THR A 8 -44.94 49.49 9.80
N VAL A 9 -44.25 48.69 10.60
CA VAL A 9 -42.80 48.74 10.68
C VAL A 9 -42.32 48.32 9.30
N ASP A 10 -42.20 49.32 8.42
CA ASP A 10 -41.37 49.25 7.24
C ASP A 10 -39.97 48.97 7.77
N LEU A 11 -39.63 47.68 7.83
CA LEU A 11 -38.25 47.23 7.78
C LEU A 11 -37.76 47.66 6.40
N GLU A 12 -37.44 48.95 6.28
CA GLU A 12 -36.65 49.48 5.18
C GLU A 12 -35.51 48.50 5.01
N ARG A 13 -35.51 47.88 3.84
CA ARG A 13 -34.49 46.97 3.38
C ARG A 13 -33.22 47.82 3.40
N GLU A 14 -32.46 47.75 4.51
CA GLU A 14 -31.17 48.41 4.63
C GLU A 14 -30.43 48.13 3.34
N ASP A 15 -30.06 49.22 2.70
CA ASP A 15 -29.40 49.30 1.41
C ASP A 15 -28.39 48.14 1.31
N ASP A 16 -28.46 47.32 0.26
CA ASP A 16 -27.46 46.28 -0.09
C ASP A 16 -26.09 46.95 -0.44
N SER A 17 -25.84 48.16 0.09
CA SER A 17 -24.59 48.89 0.04
C SER A 17 -23.54 48.11 0.82
N VAL A 18 -22.43 47.83 0.13
CA VAL A 18 -21.30 47.08 0.70
C VAL A 18 -20.82 47.81 1.95
N ASP A 19 -20.89 47.12 3.09
CA ASP A 19 -20.48 47.63 4.40
C ASP A 19 -19.06 48.22 4.32
N PRO A 20 -18.87 49.53 4.59
CA PRO A 20 -17.58 50.18 4.49
C PRO A 20 -16.55 49.57 5.46
N GLU A 21 -16.98 49.02 6.60
CA GLU A 21 -16.09 48.33 7.54
C GLU A 21 -15.48 47.06 6.91
N LEU A 22 -16.17 46.40 5.97
CA LEU A 22 -15.65 45.23 5.24
C LEU A 22 -14.62 45.59 4.17
N LEU A 23 -14.67 46.81 3.62
CA LEU A 23 -13.70 47.31 2.64
C LEU A 23 -12.39 47.78 3.30
N GLU A 24 -12.45 48.17 4.57
CA GLU A 24 -11.28 48.54 5.38
C GLU A 24 -10.50 47.32 5.88
N LEU A 25 -11.08 46.11 5.79
CA LEU A 25 -10.40 44.89 6.19
C LEU A 25 -9.17 44.64 5.30
N PRO A 26 -8.02 44.28 5.90
CA PRO A 26 -6.85 43.91 5.13
C PRO A 26 -7.17 42.72 4.22
N ASP A 27 -6.69 42.84 2.99
CA ASP A 27 -6.81 41.84 1.93
C ASP A 27 -6.42 40.45 2.48
N PRO A 28 -7.25 39.40 2.33
CA PRO A 28 -6.98 38.11 2.96
C PRO A 28 -5.65 37.54 2.43
N PRO A 29 -4.88 36.78 3.25
CA PRO A 29 -3.56 36.30 2.86
C PRO A 29 -3.65 35.25 1.72
N LYS A 30 -3.60 35.74 0.47
CA LYS A 30 -3.79 34.93 -0.75
C LYS A 30 -2.71 33.84 -0.89
N ARG A 31 -1.47 34.13 -0.45
CA ARG A 31 -0.33 33.18 -0.52
C ARG A 31 -0.53 31.98 0.40
N ASP A 32 -0.96 32.20 1.64
CA ASP A 32 -1.14 31.13 2.63
C ASP A 32 -2.23 30.15 2.19
N ARG A 33 -3.31 30.69 1.61
CA ARG A 33 -4.38 29.87 0.98
C ARG A 33 -3.82 29.00 -0.15
N THR A 34 -3.01 29.56 -1.04
CA THR A 34 -2.42 28.79 -2.15
C THR A 34 -1.51 27.68 -1.65
N VAL A 35 -0.67 27.96 -0.65
CA VAL A 35 0.23 26.97 -0.03
C VAL A 35 -0.58 25.85 0.64
N ALA A 36 -1.61 26.20 1.41
CA ALA A 36 -2.47 25.23 2.09
C ALA A 36 -3.20 24.31 1.08
N VAL A 37 -3.78 24.89 0.02
CA VAL A 37 -4.43 24.11 -1.05
C VAL A 37 -3.42 23.20 -1.75
N GLY A 38 -2.23 23.70 -2.08
CA GLY A 38 -1.17 22.90 -2.68
C GLY A 38 -0.78 21.69 -1.82
N MET A 39 -0.62 21.89 -0.51
CA MET A 39 -0.31 20.82 0.43
C MET A 39 -1.43 19.77 0.53
N LEU A 40 -2.69 20.19 0.52
CA LEU A 40 -3.85 19.28 0.51
C LEU A 40 -3.89 18.43 -0.78
N VAL A 41 -3.64 19.04 -1.93
CA VAL A 41 -3.58 18.32 -3.21
C VAL A 41 -2.45 17.30 -3.22
N VAL A 42 -1.24 17.69 -2.79
CA VAL A 42 -0.09 16.77 -2.69
C VAL A 42 -0.41 15.61 -1.73
N THR A 43 -1.03 15.90 -0.59
CA THR A 43 -1.43 14.87 0.39
C THR A 43 -2.45 13.89 -0.19
N ALA A 44 -3.44 14.40 -0.94
CA ALA A 44 -4.42 13.55 -1.60
C ALA A 44 -3.76 12.63 -2.63
N LEU A 45 -2.88 13.17 -3.48
CA LEU A 45 -2.15 12.40 -4.49
C LEU A 45 -1.22 11.36 -3.86
N ALA A 46 -0.48 11.72 -2.81
CA ALA A 46 0.37 10.80 -2.07
C ALA A 46 -0.44 9.66 -1.43
N SER A 47 -1.61 9.97 -0.86
CA SER A 47 -2.50 8.96 -0.28
C SER A 47 -3.03 7.99 -1.34
N LEU A 48 -3.43 8.50 -2.51
CA LEU A 48 -3.84 7.65 -3.64
C LEU A 48 -2.70 6.78 -4.17
N ALA A 49 -1.48 7.31 -4.24
CA ALA A 49 -0.30 6.53 -4.60
C ALA A 49 -0.05 5.38 -3.60
N MET A 50 -0.24 5.63 -2.31
CA MET A 50 -0.16 4.58 -1.28
C MET A 50 -1.25 3.51 -1.42
N VAL A 51 -2.47 3.89 -1.80
CA VAL A 51 -3.54 2.93 -2.12
C VAL A 51 -3.12 2.02 -3.29
N ALA A 52 -2.57 2.60 -4.36
CA ALA A 52 -2.09 1.83 -5.49
C ALA A 52 -0.94 0.87 -5.09
N ALA A 53 -0.02 1.32 -4.24
CA ALA A 53 1.09 0.50 -3.76
C ALA A 53 0.64 -0.69 -2.89
N LEU A 54 -0.46 -0.53 -2.13
CA LEU A 54 -1.01 -1.57 -1.24
C LEU A 54 -2.05 -2.47 -1.92
N ALA A 55 -2.46 -2.15 -3.15
CA ALA A 55 -3.56 -2.85 -3.83
C ALA A 55 -3.30 -4.36 -4.00
N SER A 56 -2.05 -4.78 -4.28
CA SER A 56 -1.71 -6.21 -4.40
C SER A 56 -1.87 -6.95 -3.07
N ASP A 57 -1.39 -6.35 -1.98
CA ASP A 57 -1.50 -6.91 -0.63
C ASP A 57 -2.96 -6.96 -0.16
N ALA A 58 -3.76 -5.95 -0.47
CA ALA A 58 -5.18 -5.95 -0.15
C ALA A 58 -5.96 -6.99 -0.95
N ARG A 59 -5.68 -7.15 -2.26
CA ARG A 59 -6.27 -8.22 -3.07
C ARG A 59 -5.91 -9.60 -2.51
N TYR A 60 -4.66 -9.77 -2.09
CA TYR A 60 -4.22 -11.00 -1.45
C TYR A 60 -4.92 -11.24 -0.12
N ALA A 61 -5.08 -10.20 0.71
CA ALA A 61 -5.77 -10.32 1.99
C ALA A 61 -7.24 -10.76 1.88
N LEU A 62 -7.86 -10.47 0.74
CA LEU A 62 -9.23 -10.83 0.41
C LEU A 62 -9.34 -12.14 -0.40
N SER A 63 -8.22 -12.82 -0.69
CA SER A 63 -8.23 -14.08 -1.41
C SER A 63 -8.76 -15.22 -0.55
N THR A 64 -9.00 -16.38 -1.19
CA THR A 64 -9.37 -17.60 -0.48
C THR A 64 -8.29 -17.97 0.55
N PRO A 65 -8.67 -18.36 1.79
CA PRO A 65 -7.73 -18.79 2.82
C PRO A 65 -7.25 -20.23 2.59
N GLU A 66 -7.83 -20.95 1.63
CA GLU A 66 -7.41 -22.30 1.27
C GLU A 66 -6.21 -22.26 0.33
N ALA A 67 -5.16 -23.00 0.67
CA ALA A 67 -3.95 -23.06 -0.11
C ALA A 67 -4.18 -23.92 -1.36
N LYS A 68 -3.82 -23.40 -2.53
CA LYS A 68 -3.74 -24.19 -3.75
C LYS A 68 -2.55 -25.15 -3.64
N GLU A 69 -2.83 -26.45 -3.70
CA GLU A 69 -1.79 -27.49 -3.69
C GLU A 69 -1.02 -27.49 -5.02
N LEU A 70 0.29 -27.31 -4.95
CA LEU A 70 1.21 -27.35 -6.09
C LEU A 70 1.98 -28.67 -6.19
N GLY A 71 2.00 -29.48 -5.11
CA GLY A 71 2.78 -30.71 -5.05
C GLY A 71 4.28 -30.44 -4.98
N ASP A 72 5.05 -31.19 -5.75
CA ASP A 72 6.51 -31.09 -5.79
C ASP A 72 6.94 -29.88 -6.63
N LEU A 73 7.52 -28.88 -5.96
CA LEU A 73 7.99 -27.64 -6.57
C LEU A 73 9.14 -27.87 -7.54
N SER A 74 9.87 -28.99 -7.47
CA SER A 74 10.96 -29.30 -8.40
C SER A 74 10.46 -29.70 -9.79
N THR A 75 9.20 -30.16 -9.89
CA THR A 75 8.59 -30.65 -11.13
C THR A 75 7.34 -29.85 -11.55
N ALA A 76 6.87 -28.94 -10.68
CA ALA A 76 5.69 -28.14 -10.92
C ALA A 76 5.80 -27.34 -12.25
N PRO A 77 4.81 -27.48 -13.15
CA PRO A 77 4.84 -26.79 -14.43
C PRO A 77 4.60 -25.29 -14.22
N PRO A 78 5.18 -24.41 -15.05
CA PRO A 78 4.98 -22.96 -14.94
C PRO A 78 3.50 -22.53 -14.95
N ALA A 79 2.64 -23.29 -15.64
CA ALA A 79 1.20 -23.05 -15.71
C ALA A 79 0.46 -23.32 -14.38
N ALA A 80 1.06 -24.06 -13.44
CA ALA A 80 0.50 -24.28 -12.11
C ALA A 80 0.61 -23.02 -11.23
N PHE A 81 1.58 -22.15 -11.52
CA PHE A 81 1.87 -20.96 -10.75
C PHE A 81 0.91 -19.83 -11.09
N ALA A 82 0.31 -19.24 -10.06
CA ALA A 82 -0.53 -18.08 -10.16
C ALA A 82 0.06 -16.96 -9.30
N GLU A 83 0.12 -15.76 -9.86
CA GLU A 83 0.60 -14.60 -9.13
C GLU A 83 -0.38 -14.20 -8.03
N ASN A 84 0.17 -13.80 -6.90
CA ASN A 84 -0.58 -13.32 -5.73
C ASN A 84 -1.56 -14.38 -5.18
N ALA A 85 -1.16 -15.65 -5.20
CA ALA A 85 -1.97 -16.77 -4.75
C ALA A 85 -1.44 -17.36 -3.44
N PHE A 86 -2.33 -17.89 -2.60
CA PHE A 86 -1.96 -18.69 -1.44
C PHE A 86 -1.77 -20.14 -1.88
N VAL A 87 -0.57 -20.66 -1.71
CA VAL A 87 -0.18 -21.98 -2.24
C VAL A 87 0.51 -22.82 -1.18
N ARG A 88 0.51 -24.14 -1.41
CA ARG A 88 1.27 -25.11 -0.64
C ARG A 88 2.04 -26.01 -1.59
N GLY A 89 3.28 -26.30 -1.26
CA GLY A 89 4.13 -27.20 -2.02
C GLY A 89 5.24 -27.78 -1.17
N HIS A 90 5.97 -28.73 -1.72
CA HIS A 90 7.13 -29.33 -1.09
C HIS A 90 8.30 -29.40 -2.05
N GLY A 91 9.52 -29.46 -1.54
CA GLY A 91 10.72 -29.52 -2.35
C GLY A 91 11.98 -29.33 -1.51
N LEU A 92 13.11 -29.77 -2.05
CA LEU A 92 14.41 -29.51 -1.46
C LEU A 92 14.89 -28.13 -1.88
N LEU A 93 15.48 -27.38 -0.94
CA LEU A 93 16.07 -26.08 -1.24
C LEU A 93 17.57 -26.23 -1.51
N GLY A 94 18.03 -25.60 -2.58
CA GLY A 94 19.43 -25.55 -2.95
C GLY A 94 20.20 -24.58 -2.04
N ALA A 95 21.39 -24.99 -1.61
CA ALA A 95 22.32 -24.11 -0.91
C ALA A 95 23.07 -23.17 -1.86
N ALA A 96 23.25 -23.58 -3.12
CA ALA A 96 23.87 -22.76 -4.15
C ALA A 96 22.97 -21.56 -4.47
N GLY A 97 23.55 -20.36 -4.45
CA GLY A 97 22.84 -19.11 -4.72
C GLY A 97 21.88 -18.64 -3.62
N ALA A 98 21.86 -19.32 -2.47
CA ALA A 98 21.10 -18.88 -1.32
C ALA A 98 21.64 -17.56 -0.76
N ILE A 99 20.77 -16.60 -0.50
CA ILE A 99 21.13 -15.35 0.19
C ILE A 99 20.43 -15.25 1.53
N ARG A 100 21.14 -14.66 2.49
CA ARG A 100 20.58 -14.26 3.77
C ARG A 100 20.45 -12.74 3.78
N TYR A 101 19.33 -12.25 4.30
CA TYR A 101 19.12 -10.83 4.50
C TYR A 101 18.20 -10.56 5.69
N GLU A 102 18.15 -9.30 6.12
CA GLU A 102 17.32 -8.83 7.22
C GLU A 102 16.41 -7.71 6.73
N ARG A 103 15.27 -7.52 7.39
CA ARG A 103 14.31 -6.46 7.05
C ARG A 103 14.29 -5.42 8.15
N PRO A 104 14.27 -4.12 7.81
CA PRO A 104 14.03 -3.08 8.81
C PRO A 104 12.74 -3.36 9.57
N LEU A 105 12.76 -3.16 10.89
CA LEU A 105 11.59 -3.27 11.77
C LEU A 105 11.00 -4.69 11.90
N MET A 106 11.69 -5.73 11.41
CA MET A 106 11.24 -7.12 11.57
C MET A 106 12.36 -7.96 12.21
N PRO A 107 12.11 -8.59 13.38
CA PRO A 107 13.12 -9.38 14.04
C PRO A 107 13.37 -10.72 13.32
N GLY A 108 14.64 -11.11 13.28
CA GLY A 108 15.13 -12.33 12.64
C GLY A 108 15.67 -12.09 11.24
N SER A 109 16.16 -13.16 10.62
CA SER A 109 16.70 -13.13 9.27
C SER A 109 15.84 -13.95 8.31
N PHE A 110 15.99 -13.65 7.03
CA PHE A 110 15.32 -14.34 5.94
C PHE A 110 16.38 -15.02 5.09
N ARG A 111 16.08 -16.25 4.65
CA ARG A 111 16.88 -16.95 3.66
C ARG A 111 16.06 -17.15 2.42
N LEU A 112 16.61 -16.70 1.30
CA LEU A 112 16.04 -16.90 -0.01
C LEU A 112 16.88 -17.94 -0.72
N MET A 113 16.25 -19.06 -1.11
CA MET A 113 16.93 -20.23 -1.66
C MET A 113 16.20 -20.70 -2.92
N PRO A 114 16.91 -21.14 -3.96
CA PRO A 114 16.27 -21.74 -5.13
C PRO A 114 15.74 -23.15 -4.77
N VAL A 115 14.69 -23.59 -5.43
CA VAL A 115 14.25 -24.99 -5.37
C VAL A 115 15.23 -25.85 -6.15
N ALA A 116 15.72 -26.92 -5.54
CA ALA A 116 16.62 -27.86 -6.19
C ALA A 116 15.94 -28.48 -7.42
N GLY A 117 16.59 -28.38 -8.58
CA GLY A 117 16.04 -28.85 -9.85
C GLY A 117 15.10 -27.87 -10.56
N HIS A 118 14.74 -26.74 -9.94
CA HIS A 118 13.85 -25.73 -10.53
C HIS A 118 14.36 -24.29 -10.28
N PRO A 119 15.33 -23.81 -11.08
CA PRO A 119 16.02 -22.54 -10.84
C PRO A 119 15.12 -21.30 -10.98
N ASN A 120 13.92 -21.47 -11.54
CA ASN A 120 12.93 -20.41 -11.70
C ASN A 120 12.02 -20.27 -10.48
N VAL A 121 12.13 -21.13 -9.47
CA VAL A 121 11.32 -21.08 -8.25
C VAL A 121 12.22 -20.87 -7.05
N TRP A 122 11.95 -19.81 -6.31
CA TRP A 122 12.67 -19.42 -5.12
C TRP A 122 11.75 -19.47 -3.93
N VAL A 123 12.26 -19.92 -2.80
CA VAL A 123 11.53 -19.96 -1.54
C VAL A 123 12.23 -19.07 -0.54
N GLU A 124 11.48 -18.14 0.01
CA GLU A 124 11.89 -17.35 1.16
C GLU A 124 11.40 -18.02 2.43
N VAL A 125 12.33 -18.33 3.33
CA VAL A 125 12.04 -18.92 4.63
C VAL A 125 12.55 -17.99 5.73
N ARG A 126 11.73 -17.81 6.77
CA ARG A 126 12.13 -17.09 7.98
C ARG A 126 13.04 -17.95 8.83
N VAL A 127 14.18 -17.41 9.22
CA VAL A 127 15.09 -18.00 10.20
C VAL A 127 14.80 -17.35 11.56
N PRO A 128 14.32 -18.11 12.56
CA PRO A 128 14.09 -17.59 13.90
C PRO A 128 15.40 -17.04 14.50
N SER A 129 15.27 -15.98 15.30
CA SER A 129 16.37 -15.41 16.08
C SER A 129 17.02 -16.49 16.97
N GLY A 130 18.34 -16.65 16.86
CA GLY A 130 19.11 -17.70 17.55
C GLY A 130 19.36 -18.97 16.71
N GLY A 131 18.62 -19.18 15.61
CA GLY A 131 18.84 -20.27 14.65
C GLY A 131 19.93 -19.98 13.61
N GLU A 132 20.55 -18.81 13.70
CA GLU A 132 21.46 -18.27 12.68
C GLU A 132 22.85 -18.92 12.67
N ASN A 133 23.29 -19.38 13.84
CA ASN A 133 24.61 -19.99 14.07
C ASN A 133 24.55 -21.52 14.20
N MET A 134 23.36 -22.09 14.33
CA MET A 134 23.14 -23.53 14.33
C MET A 134 23.04 -24.04 12.89
N ARG A 135 23.21 -25.36 12.69
CA ARG A 135 22.97 -26.03 11.40
C ARG A 135 21.47 -25.99 11.07
N TYR A 136 20.97 -24.80 10.72
CA TYR A 136 19.60 -24.56 10.32
C TYR A 136 19.28 -25.45 9.11
N VAL A 137 18.39 -26.41 9.33
CA VAL A 137 17.86 -27.29 8.28
C VAL A 137 16.60 -26.62 7.75
N PRO A 138 16.58 -26.18 6.48
CA PRO A 138 15.39 -25.62 5.89
C PRO A 138 14.23 -26.63 5.91
N PRO A 139 12.99 -26.18 6.07
CA PRO A 139 11.83 -27.05 5.89
C PRO A 139 11.78 -27.56 4.46
N THR A 140 11.08 -28.68 4.25
CA THR A 140 10.84 -29.27 2.92
C THR A 140 9.42 -29.05 2.42
N THR A 141 8.56 -28.50 3.26
CA THR A 141 7.16 -28.19 2.97
C THR A 141 6.95 -26.71 3.26
N PHE A 142 6.31 -26.03 2.33
CA PHE A 142 6.13 -24.59 2.36
C PHE A 142 4.67 -24.26 2.11
N SER A 143 4.18 -23.24 2.80
CA SER A 143 2.82 -22.75 2.64
C SER A 143 2.82 -21.25 2.77
N GLY A 144 2.41 -20.55 1.71
CA GLY A 144 2.58 -19.11 1.68
C GLY A 144 2.15 -18.44 0.40
N ARG A 145 2.60 -17.21 0.22
CA ARG A 145 2.23 -16.38 -0.92
C ARG A 145 3.18 -16.64 -2.09
N LEU A 146 2.62 -16.97 -3.24
CA LEU A 146 3.34 -17.07 -4.49
C LEU A 146 3.24 -15.76 -5.27
N MET A 147 4.37 -15.22 -5.69
CA MET A 147 4.45 -14.00 -6.49
C MET A 147 5.61 -14.04 -7.47
N ARG A 148 5.65 -13.10 -8.41
CA ARG A 148 6.83 -12.91 -9.24
C ARG A 148 7.91 -12.18 -8.43
N LEU A 149 9.17 -12.59 -8.61
CA LEU A 149 10.29 -12.03 -7.86
C LEU A 149 10.54 -10.54 -8.18
N ASP A 150 10.23 -10.12 -9.40
CA ASP A 150 10.27 -8.72 -9.85
C ASP A 150 8.99 -7.94 -9.48
N GLY A 151 7.85 -8.62 -9.36
CA GLY A 151 6.56 -8.10 -8.90
C GLY A 151 6.40 -8.00 -7.38
N GLY A 152 7.49 -8.20 -6.64
CA GLY A 152 7.65 -8.33 -5.20
C GLY A 152 7.14 -7.22 -4.27
N GLY A 153 6.14 -6.40 -4.64
CA GLY A 153 5.65 -5.28 -3.83
C GLY A 153 6.75 -4.36 -3.27
N PRO A 154 6.45 -3.52 -2.28
CA PRO A 154 7.47 -2.73 -1.59
C PRO A 154 8.42 -3.59 -0.73
N LYS A 155 7.95 -4.73 -0.20
CA LYS A 155 8.67 -5.58 0.76
C LYS A 155 9.84 -6.36 0.14
N HIS A 156 9.72 -6.76 -1.12
CA HIS A 156 10.76 -7.51 -1.84
C HIS A 156 11.40 -6.66 -2.95
N ARG A 157 11.16 -5.34 -2.94
CA ARG A 157 11.77 -4.41 -3.87
C ARG A 157 13.29 -4.45 -3.73
N GLY A 158 13.98 -4.69 -4.85
CA GLY A 158 15.45 -4.78 -4.87
C GLY A 158 16.02 -6.15 -4.48
N LEU A 159 15.19 -7.13 -4.16
CA LEU A 159 15.64 -8.49 -3.84
C LEU A 159 16.32 -9.16 -5.06
N ALA A 160 15.74 -9.01 -6.25
CA ALA A 160 16.34 -9.50 -7.49
C ALA A 160 17.70 -8.84 -7.79
N SER A 161 17.87 -7.54 -7.49
CA SER A 161 19.17 -6.87 -7.62
C SER A 161 20.18 -7.35 -6.57
N ALA A 162 19.74 -7.61 -5.34
CA ALA A 162 20.60 -8.14 -4.28
C ALA A 162 21.10 -9.57 -4.62
N LEU A 163 20.23 -10.40 -5.19
CA LEU A 163 20.60 -11.73 -5.72
C LEU A 163 21.68 -11.62 -6.80
N ARG A 164 21.48 -10.76 -7.81
CA ARG A 164 22.47 -10.55 -8.88
C ARG A 164 23.82 -10.08 -8.34
N GLY A 165 23.81 -9.17 -7.35
CA GLY A 165 25.03 -8.66 -6.73
C GLY A 165 25.79 -9.70 -5.91
N THR A 166 25.08 -10.63 -5.27
CA THR A 166 25.68 -11.60 -4.33
C THR A 166 26.12 -12.89 -5.02
N THR A 167 25.26 -13.45 -5.88
CA THR A 167 25.45 -14.80 -6.42
C THR A 167 26.24 -14.80 -7.72
N ARG A 168 26.42 -13.66 -8.40
CA ARG A 168 26.96 -13.53 -9.78
C ARG A 168 26.19 -14.32 -10.85
N GLU A 169 25.25 -15.18 -10.46
CA GLU A 169 24.28 -15.82 -11.34
C GLU A 169 23.09 -14.90 -11.62
N THR A 170 22.62 -14.93 -12.86
CA THR A 170 21.44 -14.21 -13.27
C THR A 170 20.21 -14.99 -12.83
N VAL A 171 19.44 -14.41 -11.91
CA VAL A 171 18.09 -14.91 -11.64
C VAL A 171 17.30 -14.90 -12.95
N PRO A 172 16.70 -16.02 -13.37
CA PRO A 172 15.93 -16.09 -14.60
C PRO A 172 14.79 -15.06 -14.63
N GLU A 173 14.53 -14.49 -15.80
CA GLU A 173 13.42 -13.55 -15.96
C GLU A 173 12.08 -14.21 -15.62
N GLY A 174 11.23 -13.50 -14.87
CA GLY A 174 9.96 -14.04 -14.40
C GLY A 174 10.09 -15.15 -13.35
N ALA A 175 11.23 -15.26 -12.65
CA ALA A 175 11.34 -16.18 -11.52
C ALA A 175 10.20 -15.96 -10.49
N TRP A 176 9.75 -17.06 -9.91
CA TRP A 176 8.73 -17.11 -8.88
C TRP A 176 9.36 -17.06 -7.51
N LEU A 177 8.69 -16.36 -6.60
CA LEU A 177 9.00 -16.26 -5.20
C LEU A 177 7.83 -16.83 -4.39
N LEU A 178 8.10 -17.86 -3.59
CA LEU A 178 7.21 -18.36 -2.57
C LEU A 178 7.66 -17.84 -1.21
N VAL A 179 6.85 -16.98 -0.59
CA VAL A 179 7.12 -16.46 0.75
C VAL A 179 6.47 -17.36 1.78
N ASP A 180 7.27 -18.22 2.41
CA ASP A 180 6.78 -19.19 3.38
C ASP A 180 6.20 -18.51 4.64
N GLY A 181 5.07 -19.02 5.12
CA GLY A 181 4.35 -18.49 6.27
C GLY A 181 3.51 -17.22 5.99
N GLU A 182 3.50 -16.69 4.77
CA GLU A 182 2.63 -15.57 4.39
C GLU A 182 1.25 -16.08 3.98
N ALA A 183 0.31 -16.13 4.93
CA ALA A 183 -1.10 -16.44 4.66
C ALA A 183 -1.91 -15.16 4.33
N PRO A 184 -3.07 -15.26 3.66
CA PRO A 184 -3.93 -14.10 3.36
C PRO A 184 -4.29 -13.26 4.60
N ALA A 185 -4.49 -13.93 5.74
CA ALA A 185 -4.76 -13.26 7.02
C ALA A 185 -3.65 -12.28 7.43
N ASN A 186 -2.39 -12.58 7.10
CA ASN A 186 -1.23 -11.76 7.44
C ASN A 186 -1.18 -10.46 6.62
N ALA A 187 -1.96 -10.35 5.54
CA ALA A 187 -2.04 -9.16 4.69
C ALA A 187 -3.25 -8.26 5.01
N ARG A 188 -4.12 -8.63 5.95
CA ARG A 188 -5.34 -7.86 6.29
C ARG A 188 -5.09 -6.43 6.75
N TRP A 189 -3.91 -6.14 7.31
CA TRP A 189 -3.50 -4.78 7.64
C TRP A 189 -3.51 -3.85 6.41
N ALA A 190 -3.24 -4.36 5.21
CA ALA A 190 -3.24 -3.57 3.99
C ALA A 190 -4.64 -3.01 3.67
N VAL A 191 -5.70 -3.79 3.96
CA VAL A 191 -7.10 -3.34 3.76
C VAL A 191 -7.41 -2.15 4.67
N LEU A 192 -7.00 -2.22 5.95
CA LEU A 192 -7.17 -1.13 6.91
C LEU A 192 -6.43 0.13 6.46
N LEU A 193 -5.19 0.00 6.00
CA LEU A 193 -4.41 1.13 5.49
C LEU A 193 -5.02 1.72 4.23
N ILE A 194 -5.54 0.91 3.29
CA ILE A 194 -6.25 1.43 2.12
C ILE A 194 -7.46 2.27 2.56
N GLY A 195 -8.27 1.78 3.49
CA GLY A 195 -9.40 2.54 4.03
C GLY A 195 -8.96 3.88 4.62
N MET A 196 -7.88 3.88 5.41
CA MET A 196 -7.31 5.10 6.00
C MET A 196 -6.81 6.08 4.93
N PHE A 197 -6.04 5.63 3.94
CA PHE A 197 -5.52 6.50 2.87
C PHE A 197 -6.62 7.03 1.96
N LEU A 198 -7.66 6.24 1.68
CA LEU A 198 -8.85 6.74 0.97
C LEU A 198 -9.56 7.83 1.78
N GLY A 199 -9.66 7.66 3.11
CA GLY A 199 -10.17 8.69 4.01
C GLY A 199 -9.37 9.99 3.92
N PHE A 200 -8.03 9.91 3.98
CA PHE A 200 -7.17 11.09 3.82
C PHE A 200 -7.29 11.74 2.44
N ALA A 201 -7.36 10.95 1.38
CA ALA A 201 -7.54 11.46 0.03
C ALA A 201 -8.87 12.22 -0.12
N ALA A 202 -9.97 11.62 0.34
CA ALA A 202 -11.30 12.21 0.30
C ALA A 202 -11.38 13.49 1.14
N TRP A 203 -10.85 13.45 2.37
CA TRP A 203 -10.83 14.60 3.26
C TRP A 203 -10.01 15.76 2.67
N SER A 204 -8.81 15.46 2.16
CA SER A 204 -7.92 16.48 1.60
C SER A 204 -8.51 17.10 0.33
N ALA A 205 -9.14 16.29 -0.52
CA ALA A 205 -9.84 16.78 -1.71
C ALA A 205 -11.05 17.65 -1.35
N TRP A 206 -11.85 17.24 -0.37
CA TRP A 206 -12.98 18.03 0.13
C TRP A 206 -12.52 19.36 0.73
N ALA A 207 -11.48 19.35 1.56
CA ALA A 207 -10.93 20.56 2.17
C ALA A 207 -10.38 21.52 1.11
N ALA A 208 -9.67 21.01 0.10
CA ALA A 208 -9.19 21.80 -1.02
C ALA A 208 -10.35 22.40 -1.82
N ALA A 209 -11.38 21.62 -2.13
CA ALA A 209 -12.57 22.09 -2.85
C ALA A 209 -13.31 23.17 -2.06
N LYS A 210 -13.48 22.96 -0.75
CA LYS A 210 -14.09 23.95 0.16
C LYS A 210 -13.30 25.25 0.18
N LEU A 211 -11.97 25.16 0.25
CA LEU A 211 -11.08 26.33 0.22
C LEU A 211 -11.04 27.02 -1.14
N LEU A 212 -11.32 26.34 -2.25
CA LEU A 212 -11.36 26.93 -3.59
C LEU A 212 -12.73 27.50 -3.97
N ARG A 213 -13.81 27.08 -3.30
CA ARG A 213 -15.17 27.55 -3.57
C ARG A 213 -15.22 29.07 -3.43
N ARG A 214 -15.59 29.75 -4.52
CA ARG A 214 -15.83 31.19 -4.50
C ARG A 214 -17.11 31.47 -3.73
N VAL A 215 -17.10 32.51 -2.89
CA VAL A 215 -18.31 33.05 -2.28
C VAL A 215 -19.14 33.70 -3.40
N PRO A 216 -20.44 33.41 -3.53
CA PRO A 216 -21.28 34.09 -4.50
C PRO A 216 -21.23 35.59 -4.21
N THR A 217 -20.70 36.37 -5.15
CA THR A 217 -20.83 37.81 -5.15
C THR A 217 -22.26 38.08 -5.59
N LYS A 218 -23.05 38.69 -4.72
CA LYS A 218 -24.41 39.10 -5.02
C LYS A 218 -24.26 40.44 -5.75
N ASP A 219 -24.41 40.41 -7.07
CA ASP A 219 -24.48 41.62 -7.91
C ASP A 219 -25.78 42.39 -7.66
#